data_AF-A0A9P0ECL1-F1
#
_entry.id   AF-A0A9P0ECL1-F1
#
_cell.length_a   1.000
_cell.length_b   1.000
_cell.length_c   1.000
_cell.angle_alpha   90.00
_cell.angle_beta   90.00
_cell.angle_gamma   90.00
#
_symmetry.space_group_name_H-M   'P 1'
#
loop_
_entity.id
_entity.type
_entity.pdbx_description
1 polymer ?
#
loop_
_entity_poly.entity_id
_entity_poly.type
_entity_poly.pdbx_seq_one_letter_code
_entity_poly.pdbx_strand_id
1 'polypeptide(L)'
;MSCTLEKEAMKKVNKIRKDQSSRLEELSSKQQYNKKKAELIMSNASVVNQAINILRSAIASQMPWRSIKDLVDEATRCNDSVASLISSIKLEINQISMRLR
;
A
#
# COMPACT_ATOMS: atom_id res chain seq x y z
N MET A 1 -13.71 56.68 1.61
CA MET A 1 -12.54 55.79 1.84
C MET A 1 -12.85 54.51 2.65
N SER A 2 -14.00 54.35 3.33
CA SER A 2 -14.26 53.13 4.14
C SER A 2 -14.59 51.85 3.36
N CYS A 3 -15.24 51.94 2.19
CA CYS A 3 -15.78 50.75 1.50
C CYS A 3 -14.70 49.84 0.86
N THR A 4 -13.49 50.35 0.61
CA THR A 4 -12.39 49.57 0.01
C THR A 4 -11.70 48.67 1.03
N LEU A 5 -11.50 49.16 2.26
CA LEU A 5 -10.89 48.39 3.36
C LEU A 5 -11.78 47.22 3.78
N GLU A 6 -13.10 47.40 3.84
CA GLU A 6 -14.05 46.31 4.12
C GLU A 6 -14.00 45.22 3.04
N LYS A 7 -13.92 45.60 1.76
CA LYS A 7 -13.81 44.66 0.65
C LYS A 7 -12.50 43.86 0.69
N GLU A 8 -11.39 44.49 1.05
CA GLU A 8 -10.10 43.80 1.21
C GLU A 8 -10.07 42.87 2.43
N ALA A 9 -10.65 43.30 3.55
CA ALA A 9 -10.81 42.46 4.74
C ALA A 9 -11.66 41.21 4.43
N MET A 10 -12.78 41.39 3.72
CA MET A 10 -13.65 40.28 3.31
C MET A 10 -12.95 39.29 2.37
N LYS A 11 -12.12 39.79 1.44
CA LYS A 11 -11.31 38.93 0.55
C LYS A 11 -10.29 38.10 1.31
N LYS A 12 -9.60 38.67 2.30
CA LYS A 12 -8.66 37.92 3.15
C LYS A 12 -9.36 36.80 3.93
N VAL A 13 -10.51 37.10 4.54
CA VAL A 13 -11.29 36.10 5.29
C VAL A 13 -11.76 34.96 4.37
N ASN A 14 -12.25 35.29 3.17
CA ASN A 14 -12.67 34.27 2.21
C ASN A 14 -11.50 33.41 1.71
N LYS A 15 -10.32 34.02 1.50
CA LYS A 15 -9.11 33.28 1.10
C LYS A 15 -8.67 32.31 2.20
N ILE A 16 -8.70 32.72 3.47
CA ILE A 16 -8.34 31.88 4.61
C ILE A 16 -9.34 30.73 4.77
N ARG A 17 -10.66 31.00 4.69
CA ARG A 17 -11.69 29.95 4.74
C ARG A 17 -11.52 28.92 3.62
N LYS A 18 -11.22 29.39 2.42
CA LYS A 18 -10.97 28.50 1.27
C LYS A 18 -9.73 27.64 1.47
N ASP A 19 -8.62 28.23 1.94
CA ASP A 19 -7.39 27.48 2.25
C ASP A 19 -7.62 26.40 3.31
N GLN A 20 -8.32 26.76 4.40
CA GLN A 20 -8.68 25.80 5.46
C GLN A 20 -9.56 24.68 4.92
N SER A 21 -10.56 25.00 4.10
CA SER A 21 -11.46 24.00 3.51
C SER A 21 -10.70 23.04 2.59
N SER A 22 -9.84 23.54 1.71
CA SER A 22 -9.01 22.71 0.83
C SER A 22 -8.03 21.84 1.61
N ARG A 23 -7.41 22.36 2.67
CA ARG A 23 -6.53 21.56 3.54
C ARG A 23 -7.28 20.47 4.29
N LEU A 24 -8.51 20.74 4.74
CA LEU A 24 -9.37 19.72 5.35
C LEU A 24 -9.73 18.62 4.35
N GLU A 25 -10.07 18.96 3.11
CA GLU A 25 -10.35 17.99 2.04
C GLU A 25 -9.12 17.12 1.72
N GLU A 26 -7.93 17.72 1.61
CA GLU A 26 -6.70 16.98 1.39
C GLU A 26 -6.39 16.02 2.55
N LEU A 27 -6.55 16.48 3.79
CA LEU A 27 -6.32 15.65 4.98
C LEU A 27 -7.31 14.50 5.05
N SER A 28 -8.60 14.77 4.78
CA SER A 28 -9.65 13.74 4.72
C SER A 28 -9.33 12.69 3.65
N SER A 29 -8.92 13.13 2.46
CA SER A 29 -8.54 12.25 1.35
C SER A 29 -7.34 11.37 1.71
N LYS A 30 -6.30 11.96 2.33
CA LYS A 30 -5.13 11.21 2.84
C LYS A 30 -5.52 10.21 3.92
N GLN A 31 -6.41 10.58 4.83
CA GLN A 31 -6.92 9.68 5.87
C GLN A 31 -7.69 8.50 5.26
N GLN A 32 -8.58 8.76 4.31
CA GLN A 32 -9.35 7.71 3.65
C GLN A 32 -8.44 6.76 2.86
N TYR A 33 -7.44 7.29 2.16
CA TYR A 33 -6.43 6.48 1.47
C TYR A 33 -5.64 5.61 2.44
N ASN A 34 -5.17 6.17 3.55
CA ASN A 34 -4.44 5.43 4.57
C ASN A 34 -5.29 4.35 5.24
N LYS A 35 -6.57 4.65 5.51
CA LYS A 35 -7.52 3.67 6.07
C LYS A 35 -7.71 2.49 5.12
N LYS A 36 -7.97 2.76 3.84
CA LYS A 36 -8.10 1.71 2.82
C LYS A 36 -6.82 0.87 2.70
N LYS A 37 -5.65 1.52 2.75
CA LYS A 37 -4.36 0.82 2.77
C LYS A 37 -4.22 -0.08 4.00
N ALA A 38 -4.59 0.40 5.19
CA ALA A 38 -4.53 -0.39 6.42
C ALA A 38 -5.50 -1.59 6.38
N GLU A 39 -6.72 -1.39 5.91
CA GLU A 39 -7.72 -2.46 5.73
C GLU A 39 -7.19 -3.56 4.79
N LEU A 40 -6.59 -3.18 3.66
CA LEU A 40 -5.97 -4.12 2.73
C LEU A 40 -4.82 -4.90 3.38
N ILE A 41 -3.96 -4.23 4.17
CA ILE A 41 -2.87 -4.90 4.88
C ILE A 41 -3.43 -5.88 5.91
N MET A 42 -4.42 -5.47 6.70
CA MET A 42 -5.02 -6.31 7.76
C MET A 42 -5.72 -7.55 7.19
N SER A 43 -6.51 -7.38 6.12
CA SER A 43 -7.18 -8.48 5.43
C SER A 43 -6.19 -9.52 4.90
N ASN A 44 -5.08 -9.04 4.32
CA ASN A 44 -4.09 -9.88 3.66
C ASN A 44 -2.94 -10.30 4.60
N ALA A 45 -2.94 -9.89 5.87
CA ALA A 45 -1.84 -10.14 6.80
C ALA A 45 -1.55 -11.64 6.98
N SER A 46 -2.59 -12.46 7.05
CA SER A 46 -2.45 -13.92 7.12
C SER A 46 -1.72 -14.49 5.90
N VAL A 47 -2.12 -14.03 4.71
CA VAL A 47 -1.56 -14.52 3.45
C VAL A 47 -0.12 -14.07 3.26
N VAL A 48 0.20 -12.83 3.63
CA VAL A 48 1.58 -12.32 3.62
C VAL A 48 2.47 -13.11 4.58
N ASN A 49 1.98 -13.41 5.79
CA ASN A 49 2.73 -14.22 6.74
C ASN A 49 2.95 -15.65 6.24
N GLN A 50 1.96 -16.25 5.58
CA GLN A 50 2.11 -17.55 4.94
C GLN A 50 3.19 -17.53 3.85
N ALA A 51 3.18 -16.52 2.97
CA ALA A 51 4.22 -16.36 1.94
C ALA A 51 5.62 -16.25 2.55
N ILE A 52 5.77 -15.47 3.62
CA ILE A 52 7.03 -15.32 4.35
C ILE A 52 7.49 -16.67 4.94
N ASN A 53 6.58 -17.43 5.54
CA ASN A 53 6.89 -18.72 6.15
C ASN A 53 7.31 -19.77 5.10
N ILE A 54 6.59 -19.83 3.97
CA ILE A 54 6.96 -20.70 2.85
C ILE A 54 8.38 -20.38 2.39
N LEU A 55 8.69 -19.09 2.17
CA LEU A 55 10.03 -18.72 1.72
C LEU A 55 11.09 -19.06 2.78
N ARG A 56 10.83 -18.81 4.06
CA ARG A 56 11.74 -19.19 5.15
C ARG A 56 11.98 -20.70 5.20
N SER A 57 10.94 -21.51 5.04
CA SER A 57 11.07 -22.98 5.00
C SER A 57 11.89 -23.45 3.81
N ALA A 58 11.72 -22.83 2.63
CA ALA A 58 12.49 -23.14 1.44
C ALA A 58 13.98 -22.80 1.61
N ILE A 59 14.27 -21.64 2.22
CA ILE A 59 15.65 -21.23 2.56
C ILE A 59 16.25 -22.17 3.61
N ALA A 60 15.50 -22.53 4.65
CA ALA A 60 15.95 -23.45 5.70
C ALA A 60 16.23 -24.86 5.14
N SER A 61 15.50 -25.26 4.10
CA SER A 61 15.71 -26.52 3.37
C SER A 61 16.91 -26.47 2.40
N GLN A 62 17.73 -25.41 2.44
CA GLN A 62 18.87 -25.19 1.54
C GLN A 62 18.49 -25.24 0.05
N MET A 63 17.24 -24.89 -0.28
CA MET A 63 16.76 -24.94 -1.66
C MET A 63 17.46 -23.85 -2.51
N PRO A 64 17.97 -24.19 -3.72
CA PRO A 64 18.53 -23.20 -4.62
C PRO A 64 17.49 -22.15 -5.00
N TRP A 65 17.92 -20.89 -5.12
CA TRP A 65 17.02 -19.78 -5.47
C TRP A 65 16.26 -19.96 -6.79
N ARG A 66 16.83 -20.69 -7.76
CA ARG A 66 16.15 -21.04 -9.02
C ARG A 66 14.95 -21.94 -8.76
N SER A 67 15.15 -23.01 -8.00
CA SER A 67 14.10 -23.97 -7.63
C SER A 67 12.98 -23.33 -6.80
N ILE A 68 13.29 -22.35 -5.95
CA ILE A 68 12.27 -21.59 -5.21
C ILE A 68 11.37 -20.79 -6.18
N LYS A 69 11.94 -20.18 -7.22
CA LYS A 69 11.16 -19.48 -8.24
C LYS A 69 10.28 -20.46 -9.02
N ASP A 70 10.86 -21.58 -9.46
CA ASP A 70 10.13 -22.61 -10.19
C ASP A 70 8.95 -23.17 -9.36
N LEU A 71 9.16 -23.38 -8.05
CA LEU A 71 8.11 -23.81 -7.12
C LEU A 71 6.96 -22.80 -7.03
N VAL A 72 7.28 -21.51 -6.92
CA VAL A 72 6.26 -20.45 -6.84
C VAL A 72 5.53 -20.29 -8.16
N ASP A 73 6.23 -20.41 -9.28
CA ASP A 73 5.62 -20.36 -10.62
C ASP A 73 4.64 -21.53 -10.82
N GLU A 74 5.01 -22.73 -10.37
CA GLU A 74 4.13 -23.91 -10.42
C GLU A 74 2.93 -23.75 -9.48
N ALA A 75 3.14 -23.27 -8.25
CA ALA A 75 2.04 -22.97 -7.32
C ALA A 75 1.08 -21.89 -7.87
N THR A 76 1.62 -20.93 -8.62
CA THR A 76 0.83 -19.90 -9.32
C THR A 76 -0.01 -20.51 -10.43
N ARG A 77 0.53 -21.46 -11.20
CA ARG A 77 -0.21 -22.22 -12.22
C ARG A 77 -1.30 -23.10 -11.62
N CYS A 78 -1.07 -23.66 -10.45
CA CYS A 78 -2.05 -24.38 -9.65
C CYS A 78 -3.10 -23.48 -8.98
N ASN A 79 -3.04 -22.16 -9.22
CA ASN A 79 -3.97 -21.16 -8.73
C ASN A 79 -4.05 -21.12 -7.19
N ASP A 80 -2.90 -21.33 -6.53
CA ASP A 80 -2.76 -21.22 -5.08
C ASP A 80 -3.07 -19.78 -4.61
N SER A 81 -3.86 -19.67 -3.54
CA SER A 81 -4.27 -18.41 -2.93
C SER A 81 -3.13 -17.48 -2.49
N VAL A 82 -1.99 -18.05 -2.10
CA VAL A 82 -0.80 -17.32 -1.65
C VAL A 82 0.09 -16.98 -2.84
N ALA A 83 0.37 -17.97 -3.70
CA ALA A 83 1.30 -17.82 -4.83
C ALA A 83 0.75 -16.86 -5.90
N SER A 84 -0.56 -16.89 -6.17
CA SER A 84 -1.22 -16.00 -7.13
C SER A 84 -1.10 -14.50 -6.79
N LEU A 85 -0.83 -14.17 -5.53
CA LEU A 85 -0.61 -12.79 -5.07
C LEU A 85 0.86 -12.35 -5.24
N ILE A 86 1.79 -13.27 -5.43
CA ILE A 86 3.22 -12.98 -5.58
C ILE A 86 3.46 -12.50 -7.01
N SER A 87 3.89 -11.26 -7.16
CA SER A 87 4.15 -10.63 -8.45
C SER A 87 5.62 -10.69 -8.87
N SER A 88 6.54 -10.66 -7.89
CA SER A 88 7.98 -10.86 -8.15
C SER A 88 8.71 -11.25 -6.88
N ILE A 89 9.79 -12.02 -7.05
CA ILE A 89 10.68 -12.46 -5.96
C ILE A 89 12.12 -12.05 -6.28
N LYS A 90 12.75 -11.32 -5.35
CA LYS A 90 14.15 -10.89 -5.40
C LYS A 90 14.89 -11.41 -4.16
N LEU A 91 15.31 -12.68 -4.21
CA LEU A 91 15.97 -13.36 -3.09
C LEU A 91 17.35 -12.81 -2.74
N GLU A 92 18.05 -12.21 -3.71
CA GLU A 92 19.36 -11.56 -3.51
C GLU A 92 19.33 -10.46 -2.44
N ILE A 93 18.18 -9.80 -2.29
CA ILE A 93 17.95 -8.73 -1.31
C ILE A 93 16.85 -9.11 -0.30
N ASN A 94 16.50 -10.40 -0.20
CA ASN A 94 15.45 -10.92 0.69
C ASN A 94 14.09 -10.18 0.54
N GLN A 95 13.71 -9.84 -0.69
CA GLN A 95 12.50 -9.07 -0.97
C GLN A 95 11.49 -9.86 -1.81
N ILE A 96 10.21 -9.77 -1.43
CA ILE A 96 9.07 -10.29 -2.20
C ILE A 96 8.11 -9.12 -2.48
N SER A 97 7.56 -9.07 -3.69
CA SER A 97 6.52 -8.10 -4.05
C SER A 97 5.20 -8.82 -4.26
N MET A 98 4.18 -8.43 -3.49
CA MET A 98 2.84 -9.00 -3.58
C MET A 98 1.83 -7.94 -4.03
N ARG A 99 0.87 -8.35 -4.89
CA ARG A 99 -0.25 -7.52 -5.29
C ARG A 99 -1.47 -7.90 -4.47
N LEU A 100 -1.68 -7.17 -3.39
CA LEU A 100 -2.86 -7.30 -2.55
C LEU A 100 -4.04 -6.64 -3.27
N ARG A 101 -5.17 -7.35 -3.37
CA ARG A 101 -6.42 -6.85 -3.93
C ARG A 101 -7.42 -6.57 -2.83
#